data_AF-A0A359ATD2-F1
#
_entry.id   AF-A0A359ATD2-F1
#
_cell.length_a   1.000
_cell.length_b   1.000
_cell.length_c   1.000
_cell.angle_alpha   90.00
_cell.angle_beta   90.00
_cell.angle_gamma   90.00
#
_symmetry.space_group_name_H-M   'P 1'
#
loop_
_entity.id
_entity.type
_entity.pdbx_description
1 polymer ?
#
loop_
_entity_poly.entity_id
_entity_poly.type
_entity_poly.pdbx_seq_one_letter_code
_entity_poly.pdbx_strand_id
1 'polypeptide(L)'
;MVKKQLILVGGGGHCKSVIEAAESAGYHIAGILDVPENMGKTILGYFITGTDDSIADYIRDAEFIVTVGHIKDASLRIKLHEKIENAGGRFATIIASTAYVSGYSSVGKGTVILHHAMVNADAKIGKGCIINT
;
A
#
# COMPACT_ATOMS: atom_id res chain seq x y z
N MET A 1 -4.53 5.74 21.10
CA MET A 1 -3.43 5.43 20.16
C MET A 1 -3.65 6.27 18.91
N VAL A 2 -2.63 7.00 18.43
CA VAL A 2 -2.75 7.77 17.19
C VAL A 2 -2.88 6.78 16.03
N LYS A 3 -3.98 6.83 15.28
CA LYS A 3 -4.15 5.97 14.09
C LYS A 3 -3.05 6.33 13.09
N LYS A 4 -2.37 5.30 12.57
CA LYS A 4 -1.34 5.48 11.54
C LYS A 4 -2.01 5.98 10.26
N GLN A 5 -1.65 7.19 9.84
CA GLN A 5 -2.10 7.77 8.58
C GLN A 5 -1.46 7.00 7.43
N LEU A 6 -2.24 6.67 6.41
CA LEU A 6 -1.80 5.89 5.26
C LEU A 6 -2.11 6.64 3.97
N ILE A 7 -1.10 6.78 3.11
CA ILE A 7 -1.26 7.26 1.73
C ILE A 7 -1.13 6.08 0.78
N LEU A 8 -2.13 5.90 -0.07
CA LEU A 8 -2.15 4.89 -1.13
C LEU A 8 -1.57 5.50 -2.40
N VAL A 9 -0.65 4.81 -3.08
CA VAL A 9 -0.04 5.29 -4.33
C VAL A 9 -0.45 4.41 -5.51
N GLY A 10 -1.38 4.91 -6.32
CA GLY A 10 -2.00 4.28 -7.48
C GLY A 10 -3.50 3.97 -7.29
N GLY A 11 -4.40 4.67 -7.97
CA GLY A 11 -5.87 4.56 -7.82
C GLY A 11 -6.55 3.49 -8.68
N GLY A 12 -5.83 2.46 -9.11
CA GLY A 12 -6.33 1.42 -10.02
C GLY A 12 -7.22 0.34 -9.38
N GLY A 13 -7.53 -0.72 -10.13
CA GLY A 13 -8.39 -1.82 -9.65
C GLY A 13 -7.85 -2.52 -8.39
N HIS A 14 -6.54 -2.74 -8.30
CA HIS A 14 -5.90 -3.34 -7.12
C HIS A 14 -6.05 -2.47 -5.85
N CYS A 15 -6.10 -1.14 -6.01
CA CYS A 15 -6.29 -0.20 -4.90
C CYS A 15 -7.54 -0.49 -4.08
N LYS A 16 -8.62 -0.93 -4.73
CA LYS A 16 -9.88 -1.30 -4.05
C LYS A 16 -9.66 -2.41 -3.01
N SER A 17 -8.96 -3.47 -3.40
CA SER A 17 -8.64 -4.57 -2.49
C SER A 17 -7.68 -4.16 -1.38
N VAL A 18 -6.74 -3.25 -1.67
CA VAL A 18 -5.83 -2.73 -0.64
C VAL A 18 -6.55 -1.82 0.34
N ILE A 19 -7.55 -1.03 -0.09
CA ILE A 19 -8.41 -0.24 0.80
C ILE A 19 -9.08 -1.14 1.82
N GLU A 20 -9.79 -2.18 1.39
CA GLU A 20 -10.47 -3.11 2.31
C GLU A 20 -9.48 -3.77 3.28
N ALA A 21 -8.32 -4.23 2.78
CA ALA A 21 -7.28 -4.81 3.62
C ALA A 21 -6.74 -3.82 4.66
N ALA A 22 -6.47 -2.57 4.27
CA ALA A 22 -5.96 -1.51 5.13
C ALA A 22 -6.96 -1.13 6.22
N GLU A 23 -8.24 -0.98 5.86
CA GLU A 23 -9.33 -0.70 6.79
C GLU A 23 -9.45 -1.82 7.83
N SER A 24 -9.43 -3.08 7.38
CA SER A 24 -9.52 -4.24 8.28
C SER A 24 -8.31 -4.37 9.21
N ALA A 25 -7.14 -3.87 8.79
CA ALA A 25 -5.92 -3.82 9.59
C ALA A 25 -5.85 -2.58 10.50
N GLY A 26 -6.87 -1.71 10.49
CA GLY A 26 -6.98 -0.56 11.38
C GLY A 26 -6.24 0.71 10.93
N TYR A 27 -5.79 0.77 9.67
CA TYR A 27 -5.19 1.98 9.10
C TYR A 27 -6.23 3.08 8.89
N HIS A 28 -5.78 4.34 8.93
CA HIS A 28 -6.60 5.47 8.50
C HIS A 28 -6.06 5.99 7.17
N ILE A 29 -6.80 5.76 6.09
CA ILE A 29 -6.40 6.19 4.75
C ILE A 29 -6.66 7.71 4.65
N ALA A 30 -5.59 8.48 4.51
CA ALA A 30 -5.63 9.93 4.42
C ALA A 30 -5.93 10.43 3.00
N GLY A 31 -5.61 9.61 1.98
CA GLY A 31 -5.83 9.94 0.58
C GLY A 31 -5.13 8.97 -0.36
N ILE A 32 -5.36 9.18 -1.65
CA ILE A 32 -4.75 8.43 -2.74
C ILE A 32 -3.94 9.40 -3.60
N LEU A 33 -2.74 8.99 -3.97
CA LEU A 33 -1.93 9.64 -5.00
C LEU A 33 -2.08 8.86 -6.31
N ASP A 34 -2.34 9.56 -7.40
CA ASP A 34 -2.51 8.95 -8.72
C ASP A 34 -2.11 9.91 -9.84
N VAL A 35 -2.27 9.50 -11.10
CA VAL A 35 -2.04 10.36 -12.26
C VAL A 35 -2.92 11.62 -12.24
N PRO A 36 -2.45 12.77 -12.76
CA PRO A 36 -3.16 14.04 -12.72
C PRO A 36 -4.61 13.99 -13.23
N GLU A 37 -4.89 13.15 -14.23
CA GLU A 37 -6.22 13.00 -14.85
C GLU A 37 -7.25 12.36 -13.91
N ASN A 38 -6.78 11.75 -12.81
CA ASN A 38 -7.61 11.15 -11.80
C ASN A 38 -7.82 12.04 -10.56
N MET A 39 -7.19 13.22 -10.50
CA MET A 39 -7.34 14.16 -9.39
C MET A 39 -8.81 14.46 -9.09
N GLY A 40 -9.16 14.43 -7.80
CA GLY A 40 -10.53 14.68 -7.31
C GLY A 40 -11.52 13.54 -7.51
N LYS A 41 -11.18 12.47 -8.25
CA LYS A 41 -12.00 11.26 -8.30
C LYS A 41 -11.94 10.53 -6.96
N THR A 42 -12.90 9.64 -6.74
CA THR A 42 -12.99 8.81 -5.55
C THR A 42 -12.85 7.32 -5.88
N ILE A 43 -12.16 6.59 -5.00
CA ILE A 43 -12.07 5.13 -5.02
C ILE A 43 -12.59 4.63 -3.68
N LEU A 44 -13.74 3.94 -3.70
CA LEU A 44 -14.42 3.44 -2.50
C LEU A 44 -14.60 4.50 -1.38
N GLY A 45 -14.89 5.75 -1.77
CA GLY A 45 -15.10 6.85 -0.82
C GLY A 45 -13.86 7.64 -0.43
N TYR A 46 -12.65 7.22 -0.84
CA TYR A 46 -11.41 7.97 -0.62
C TYR A 46 -11.05 8.82 -1.84
N PHE A 47 -10.68 10.08 -1.61
CA PHE A 47 -10.31 11.01 -2.68
C PHE A 47 -8.88 10.78 -3.17
N ILE A 48 -8.69 11.03 -4.47
CA ILE A 48 -7.38 11.25 -5.05
C ILE A 48 -6.98 12.68 -4.75
N THR A 49 -6.08 12.86 -3.79
CA THR A 49 -5.72 14.14 -3.17
C THR A 49 -4.45 14.75 -3.75
N GLY A 50 -3.71 13.99 -4.57
CA GLY A 50 -2.46 14.45 -5.17
C GLY A 50 -1.95 13.47 -6.20
N THR A 51 -0.72 13.74 -6.63
CA THR A 51 0.02 12.89 -7.56
C THR A 51 1.26 12.32 -6.88
N ASP A 52 2.02 11.51 -7.59
CA ASP A 52 3.32 11.04 -7.10
C ASP A 52 4.27 12.18 -6.72
N ASP A 53 4.07 13.41 -7.23
CA ASP A 53 4.90 14.56 -6.88
C ASP A 53 4.55 15.13 -5.49
N SER A 54 3.37 14.79 -4.96
CA SER A 54 2.93 15.15 -3.62
C SER A 54 3.50 14.24 -2.53
N ILE A 55 4.29 13.21 -2.87
CA ILE A 55 4.85 12.26 -1.88
C ILE A 55 5.58 13.00 -0.75
N ALA A 56 6.40 14.00 -1.08
CA ALA A 56 7.20 14.75 -0.11
C ALA A 56 6.34 15.45 0.96
N ASP A 57 5.09 15.81 0.62
CA ASP A 57 4.19 16.53 1.52
C ASP A 57 3.71 15.65 2.69
N TYR A 58 3.73 14.33 2.53
CA TYR A 58 3.17 13.38 3.49
C TYR A 58 4.21 12.61 4.32
N ILE A 59 5.52 12.74 4.03
CA ILE A 59 6.57 11.88 4.62
C ILE A 59 6.66 11.96 6.15
N ARG A 60 6.24 13.10 6.73
CA ARG A 60 6.28 13.32 8.18
C ARG A 60 5.08 12.70 8.89
N ASP A 61 3.92 12.74 8.24
CA ASP A 61 2.64 12.51 8.89
C ASP A 61 2.03 11.14 8.55
N ALA A 62 2.47 10.50 7.45
CA ALA A 62 1.91 9.25 6.96
C ALA A 62 2.96 8.18 6.61
N GLU A 63 2.50 6.93 6.62
CA GLU A 63 3.15 5.83 5.92
C GLU A 63 2.55 5.69 4.51
N PHE A 64 3.28 5.07 3.59
CA PHE A 64 2.85 4.85 2.22
C PHE A 64 2.65 3.36 1.93
N ILE A 65 1.76 3.06 1.00
CA ILE A 65 1.69 1.75 0.37
C ILE A 65 1.43 1.93 -1.13
N VAL A 66 2.19 1.21 -1.96
CA VAL A 66 1.98 1.23 -3.40
C VAL A 66 0.88 0.24 -3.76
N THR A 67 -0.18 0.74 -4.38
CA THR A 67 -1.39 -0.01 -4.75
C THR A 67 -1.48 -0.30 -6.24
N VAL A 68 -0.41 0.01 -6.98
CA VAL A 68 -0.23 -0.48 -8.35
C VAL A 68 0.03 -1.98 -8.31
N GLY A 69 -0.90 -2.77 -8.85
CA GLY A 69 -0.81 -4.22 -8.95
C GLY A 69 0.24 -4.69 -9.97
N HIS A 70 -0.18 -5.52 -10.92
CA HIS A 70 0.67 -6.00 -12.01
C HIS A 70 0.14 -5.46 -13.35
N ILE A 71 0.94 -4.64 -14.04
CA ILE A 71 0.60 -4.09 -15.35
C ILE A 71 1.70 -4.53 -16.32
N LYS A 72 1.52 -5.72 -16.92
CA LYS A 72 2.52 -6.45 -17.73
C LYS A 72 3.77 -6.91 -16.96
N ASP A 73 4.31 -6.05 -16.12
CA ASP A 73 5.43 -6.31 -15.22
C ASP A 73 5.28 -5.52 -13.90
N ALA A 74 6.29 -5.63 -13.03
CA ALA A 74 6.34 -4.95 -11.73
C ALA A 74 7.11 -3.62 -11.75
N SER A 75 7.61 -3.17 -12.90
CA SER A 75 8.54 -2.03 -13.00
C SER A 75 7.94 -0.73 -12.48
N LEU A 76 6.67 -0.45 -12.78
CA LEU A 76 5.99 0.75 -12.28
C LEU A 76 5.89 0.72 -10.74
N ARG A 77 5.51 -0.43 -10.16
CA ARG A 77 5.45 -0.60 -8.70
C ARG A 77 6.82 -0.41 -8.05
N ILE A 78 7.88 -0.92 -8.68
CA ILE A 78 9.26 -0.76 -8.19
C ILE A 78 9.69 0.71 -8.23
N LYS A 79 9.44 1.41 -9.35
CA LYS A 79 9.76 2.84 -9.49
C LYS A 79 9.04 3.71 -8.46
N LEU A 80 7.78 3.41 -8.16
CA LEU A 80 7.02 4.12 -7.13
C LEU A 80 7.61 3.86 -5.73
N HIS A 81 8.05 2.63 -5.45
CA HIS A 81 8.76 2.36 -4.20
C HIS A 81 10.06 3.18 -4.10
N GLU A 82 10.86 3.21 -5.16
CA GLU A 82 12.09 4.01 -5.19
C GLU A 82 11.80 5.51 -5.00
N LYS A 83 10.76 6.04 -5.66
CA LYS A 83 10.36 7.44 -5.53
C LYS A 83 10.01 7.80 -4.08
N ILE A 84 9.26 6.93 -3.39
CA ILE A 84 8.91 7.11 -1.98
C ILE A 84 10.15 7.07 -1.08
N GLU A 85 11.06 6.13 -1.29
CA GLU A 85 12.30 6.04 -0.48
C GLU A 85 13.22 7.22 -0.70
N ASN A 86 13.38 7.65 -1.95
CA ASN A 86 14.21 8.80 -2.31
C ASN A 86 13.67 10.11 -1.69
N ALA A 87 12.35 10.18 -1.47
CA ALA A 87 11.72 11.28 -0.75
C ALA A 87 11.82 11.15 0.79
N GLY A 88 12.37 10.05 1.31
CA GLY A 88 12.44 9.76 2.75
C GLY A 88 11.15 9.19 3.35
N GLY A 89 10.23 8.73 2.51
CA GLY A 89 8.96 8.14 2.92
C GLY A 89 9.12 6.78 3.61
N ARG A 90 8.19 6.48 4.53
CA ARG A 90 8.13 5.19 5.24
C ARG A 90 7.02 4.33 4.67
N PHE A 91 7.28 3.05 4.43
CA PHE A 91 6.23 2.14 3.99
C PHE A 91 5.50 1.48 5.15
N ALA A 92 4.18 1.36 5.00
CA ALA A 92 3.38 0.41 5.76
C ALA A 92 3.61 -1.02 5.25
N THR A 93 3.29 -1.99 6.09
CA THR A 93 3.06 -3.39 5.68
C THR A 93 1.63 -3.72 6.05
N ILE A 94 0.83 -4.09 5.05
CA ILE A 94 -0.60 -4.32 5.22
C ILE A 94 -0.84 -5.82 5.27
N ILE A 95 -1.43 -6.27 6.37
CA ILE A 95 -1.86 -7.65 6.55
C ILE A 95 -3.34 -7.59 6.87
N ALA A 96 -4.18 -8.04 5.93
CA ALA A 96 -5.62 -8.05 6.12
C ALA A 96 -6.00 -8.89 7.34
N SER A 97 -7.06 -8.49 8.04
CA SER A 97 -7.51 -9.15 9.29
C SER A 97 -7.84 -10.65 9.13
N THR A 98 -8.16 -11.11 7.92
CA THR A 98 -8.45 -12.53 7.63
C THR A 98 -7.28 -13.28 7.01
N ALA A 99 -6.13 -12.63 6.78
CA ALA A 99 -4.93 -13.31 6.31
C ALA A 99 -4.29 -14.10 7.47
N TYR A 100 -3.78 -15.29 7.18
CA TYR A 100 -2.94 -16.02 8.12
C TYR A 100 -1.47 -15.79 7.79
N VAL A 101 -0.72 -15.21 8.73
CA VAL A 101 0.72 -15.02 8.61
C VAL A 101 1.39 -15.67 9.81
N SER A 102 2.17 -16.72 9.55
CA SER A 102 2.93 -17.40 10.60
C SER A 102 3.89 -16.43 11.30
N GLY A 103 3.91 -16.45 12.63
CA GLY A 103 4.87 -15.69 13.44
C GLY A 103 6.33 -16.12 13.23
N TYR A 104 6.56 -17.24 12.54
CA TYR A 104 7.88 -17.74 12.14
C TYR A 104 8.26 -17.35 10.70
N SER A 105 7.48 -16.47 10.05
CA SER A 105 7.79 -15.91 8.73
C SER A 105 8.39 -14.51 8.85
N SER A 106 8.95 -13.99 7.76
CA SER A 106 9.39 -12.59 7.67
C SER A 106 8.72 -11.89 6.51
N VAL A 107 8.19 -10.67 6.75
CA VAL A 107 7.51 -9.86 5.73
C VAL A 107 8.21 -8.52 5.55
N GLY A 108 8.66 -8.24 4.34
CA GLY A 108 9.28 -6.97 3.98
C GLY A 108 8.31 -5.78 4.01
N LYS A 109 8.88 -4.58 4.10
CA LYS A 109 8.15 -3.30 4.04
C LYS A 109 7.44 -3.11 2.70
N GLY A 110 6.35 -2.34 2.67
CA GLY A 110 5.62 -2.04 1.44
C GLY A 110 4.84 -3.23 0.87
N THR A 111 4.81 -4.35 1.59
CA THR A 111 4.11 -5.57 1.18
C THR A 111 2.64 -5.51 1.61
N VAL A 112 1.79 -6.03 0.74
CA VAL A 112 0.36 -6.23 1.01
C VAL A 112 0.05 -7.72 1.01
N ILE A 113 -0.59 -8.19 2.08
CA ILE A 113 -1.15 -9.54 2.22
C ILE A 113 -2.67 -9.38 2.33
N LEU A 114 -3.37 -9.81 1.29
CA LEU A 114 -4.81 -9.59 1.15
C LEU A 114 -5.63 -10.62 1.92
N HIS A 115 -6.94 -10.37 2.00
CA HIS A 115 -7.88 -11.24 2.70
C HIS A 115 -7.74 -12.70 2.27
N HIS A 116 -7.76 -13.59 3.26
CA HIS A 116 -7.65 -15.05 3.12
C HIS A 116 -6.34 -15.60 2.53
N ALA A 117 -5.33 -14.76 2.28
CA ALA A 117 -4.00 -15.23 1.94
C ALA A 117 -3.34 -15.98 3.12
N MET A 118 -2.47 -16.96 2.81
CA MET A 118 -1.78 -17.78 3.80
C MET A 118 -0.25 -17.72 3.61
N VAL A 119 0.47 -17.38 4.67
CA VAL A 119 1.93 -17.39 4.74
C VAL A 119 2.37 -18.36 5.84
N ASN A 120 3.03 -19.45 5.43
CA ASN A 120 3.47 -20.52 6.33
C ASN A 120 4.77 -20.16 7.07
N ALA A 121 5.13 -20.99 8.06
CA ALA A 121 6.39 -20.88 8.78
C ALA A 121 7.60 -20.88 7.82
N ASP A 122 8.66 -20.19 8.21
CA ASP A 122 9.93 -20.02 7.47
C ASP A 122 9.84 -19.33 6.11
N ALA A 123 8.65 -18.88 5.68
CA ALA A 123 8.50 -18.07 4.48
C ALA A 123 9.21 -16.72 4.61
N LYS A 124 9.93 -16.32 3.55
CA LYS A 124 10.63 -15.02 3.46
C LYS A 124 10.03 -14.19 2.35
N ILE A 125 9.16 -13.24 2.71
CA ILE A 125 8.52 -12.34 1.78
C ILE A 125 9.34 -11.05 1.68
N GLY A 126 9.71 -10.68 0.46
CA GLY A 126 10.48 -9.48 0.18
C GLY A 126 9.71 -8.18 0.39
N LYS A 127 10.35 -7.06 0.05
CA LYS A 127 9.77 -5.72 0.03
C LYS A 127 8.84 -5.56 -1.16
N GLY A 128 7.71 -4.85 -0.98
CA GLY A 128 6.82 -4.48 -2.09
C GLY A 128 6.14 -5.67 -2.78
N CYS A 129 6.02 -6.79 -2.06
CA CYS A 129 5.34 -7.99 -2.53
C CYS A 129 3.81 -7.82 -2.42
N ILE A 130 3.09 -8.57 -3.25
CA ILE A 130 1.64 -8.70 -3.18
C ILE A 130 1.35 -10.19 -2.99
N ILE A 131 0.81 -10.55 -1.84
CA ILE A 131 0.28 -11.90 -1.60
C ILE A 131 -1.24 -11.77 -1.73
N ASN A 132 -1.73 -12.14 -2.91
CA ASN A 132 -3.15 -12.22 -3.18
C ASN A 132 -3.68 -13.61 -2.79
N THR A 133 -5.00 -13.77 -2.78
CA THR A 133 -5.66 -15.05 -2.54
C THR A 133 -5.41 -16.05 -3.66
#